data_AF-A0A959FIL5-F1
#
_entry.id   AF-A0A959FIL5-F1
#
_cell.length_a   1.000
_cell.length_b   1.000
_cell.length_c   1.000
_cell.angle_alpha   90.00
_cell.angle_beta   90.00
_cell.angle_gamma   90.00
#
_symmetry.space_group_name_H-M   'P 1'
#
loop_
_entity.id
_entity.type
_entity.pdbx_description
1 polymer ?
#
loop_
_entity_poly.entity_id
_entity_poly.type
_entity_poly.pdbx_seq_one_letter_code
_entity_poly.pdbx_strand_id
1 'polypeptide(L)'
;QLQLITRKQYRSAKDTVQYFDKSLAQADYHTQDGLIIGTWNGQAAERLNLNKQVHRDDFEKLCNNIHPDTDERLTSRTVKNRTVAEDWTFSVPKSVSIQHAITGDEDIIKAMEGAVKDTMTEIERDTETRVRKDGVYENRRTGNLVWAAYTHDDSRPVEREINGKKVHLPDPQLHQHVVIMN
;
A
#
# COMPACT_ATOMS: atom_id res chain seq x y z
N GLN A 1 16.52 13.08 8.94
CA GLN A 1 16.96 11.77 8.41
C GLN A 1 15.91 11.35 7.40
N LEU A 2 16.23 11.24 6.10
CA LEU A 2 15.26 10.71 5.12
C LEU A 2 14.97 9.26 5.51
N GLN A 3 13.73 8.96 5.91
CA GLN A 3 13.29 7.59 6.12
C GLN A 3 12.91 7.01 4.76
N LEU A 4 13.67 6.01 4.30
CA LEU A 4 13.44 5.30 3.03
C LEU A 4 12.16 4.46 3.07
N ILE A 5 11.79 3.97 4.26
CA ILE A 5 10.57 3.20 4.49
C ILE A 5 9.85 3.83 5.69
N THR A 6 8.59 4.19 5.51
CA THR A 6 7.71 4.59 6.61
C THR A 6 6.57 3.60 6.76
N ARG A 7 6.03 3.46 7.98
CA ARG A 7 4.94 2.53 8.28
C ARG A 7 3.81 3.25 8.99
N LYS A 8 2.59 3.00 8.54
CA LYS A 8 1.36 3.47 9.18
C LYS A 8 0.38 2.32 9.37
N GLN A 9 -0.12 2.19 10.60
CA GLN A 9 -1.08 1.14 10.95
C GLN A 9 -2.51 1.71 10.95
N TYR A 10 -3.44 0.97 10.35
CA TYR A 10 -4.86 1.30 10.38
C TYR A 10 -5.64 0.35 11.29
N ARG A 11 -6.55 0.90 12.09
CA ARG A 11 -7.32 0.15 13.11
C ARG A 11 -8.84 0.18 12.92
N SER A 12 -9.29 0.84 11.86
CA SER A 12 -10.69 1.00 11.49
C SER A 12 -10.86 0.68 10.00
N ALA A 13 -11.77 -0.24 9.67
CA ALA A 13 -12.05 -0.60 8.28
C ALA A 13 -12.50 0.64 7.49
N LYS A 14 -13.40 1.43 8.08
CA LYS A 14 -13.89 2.69 7.50
C LYS A 14 -12.75 3.66 7.19
N ASP A 15 -11.81 3.84 8.12
CA ASP A 15 -10.70 4.80 7.92
C ASP A 15 -9.71 4.28 6.86
N THR A 16 -9.55 2.97 6.77
CA THR A 16 -8.69 2.31 5.76
C THR A 16 -9.29 2.46 4.36
N VAL A 17 -10.59 2.24 4.22
CA VAL A 17 -11.31 2.44 2.95
C VAL A 17 -11.33 3.92 2.56
N GLN A 18 -11.54 4.83 3.52
CA GLN A 18 -11.45 6.25 3.25
C GLN A 18 -10.03 6.68 2.82
N TYR A 19 -8.99 6.05 3.38
CA TYR A 19 -7.62 6.27 2.96
C TYR A 19 -7.36 5.75 1.53
N PHE A 20 -7.92 4.59 1.17
CA PHE A 20 -7.92 4.12 -0.21
C PHE A 20 -8.53 5.16 -1.17
N ASP A 21 -9.74 5.63 -0.86
CA ASP A 21 -10.50 6.56 -1.73
C ASP A 21 -9.82 7.93 -1.89
N LYS A 22 -9.14 8.41 -0.84
CA LYS A 22 -8.62 9.79 -0.76
C LYS A 22 -7.11 9.90 -0.96
N SER A 23 -6.39 8.80 -0.96
CA SER A 23 -4.93 8.85 -1.02
C SER A 23 -4.39 7.83 -2.01
N LEU A 24 -4.70 6.54 -1.87
CA LEU A 24 -4.08 5.51 -2.71
C LEU A 24 -4.52 5.59 -4.18
N ALA A 25 -5.83 5.71 -4.41
CA ALA A 25 -6.41 5.63 -5.74
C ALA A 25 -6.46 6.98 -6.48
N GLN A 26 -6.14 8.09 -5.79
CA GLN A 26 -6.11 9.41 -6.44
C GLN A 26 -4.82 9.58 -7.23
N ALA A 27 -4.92 10.13 -8.44
CA ALA A 27 -3.76 10.54 -9.21
C ALA A 27 -3.05 11.74 -8.60
N ASP A 28 -1.78 11.82 -8.93
CA ASP A 28 -0.88 12.88 -8.55
C ASP A 28 -1.23 14.19 -9.26
N TYR A 29 -0.85 15.30 -8.65
CA TYR A 29 -1.30 16.64 -9.04
C TYR A 29 -0.81 17.07 -10.42
N HIS A 30 0.31 16.50 -10.90
CA HIS A 30 0.83 16.75 -12.24
C HIS A 30 0.22 15.85 -13.33
N THR A 31 -0.37 14.72 -12.95
CA THR A 31 -1.09 13.83 -13.88
C THR A 31 -2.55 14.26 -14.01
N GLN A 32 -2.85 15.06 -15.03
CA GLN A 32 -4.24 15.39 -15.39
C GLN A 32 -5.00 14.10 -15.77
N ASP A 33 -6.04 13.77 -14.99
CA ASP A 33 -7.15 12.86 -15.30
C ASP A 33 -6.89 11.33 -15.30
N GLY A 34 -6.35 10.79 -14.20
CA GLY A 34 -6.29 9.35 -13.94
C GLY A 34 -6.73 8.93 -12.53
N LEU A 35 -7.05 7.65 -12.34
CA LEU A 35 -7.02 6.99 -11.03
C LEU A 35 -5.76 6.13 -10.99
N ILE A 36 -5.03 6.14 -9.89
CA ILE A 36 -3.90 5.22 -9.71
C ILE A 36 -4.47 3.84 -9.44
N ILE A 37 -4.20 2.92 -10.36
CA ILE A 37 -4.67 1.55 -10.27
C ILE A 37 -3.64 0.75 -9.49
N GLY A 38 -4.02 0.34 -8.28
CA GLY A 38 -3.18 -0.53 -7.47
C GLY A 38 -3.12 -1.96 -8.01
N THR A 39 -2.09 -2.70 -7.60
CA THR A 39 -1.94 -4.11 -7.95
C THR A 39 -1.91 -5.01 -6.72
N TRP A 40 -2.69 -6.10 -6.74
CA TRP A 40 -2.66 -7.14 -5.73
C TRP A 40 -1.43 -8.04 -5.94
N ASN A 41 -0.76 -8.37 -4.84
CA ASN A 41 0.45 -9.17 -4.81
C ASN A 41 0.46 -10.11 -3.58
N GLY A 42 1.35 -11.10 -3.64
CA GLY A 42 1.56 -12.11 -2.59
C GLY A 42 0.78 -13.41 -2.84
N GLN A 43 1.28 -14.51 -2.28
CA GLN A 43 0.71 -15.85 -2.39
C GLN A 43 -0.70 -15.94 -1.83
N ALA A 44 -1.04 -15.17 -0.78
CA ALA A 44 -2.40 -15.19 -0.25
C ALA A 44 -3.37 -14.46 -1.19
N ALA A 45 -2.92 -13.48 -1.99
CA ALA A 45 -3.76 -12.83 -2.99
C ALA A 45 -4.18 -13.84 -4.07
N GLU A 46 -3.24 -14.66 -4.54
CA GLU A 46 -3.52 -15.75 -5.50
C GLU A 46 -4.50 -16.77 -4.92
N ARG A 47 -4.32 -17.16 -3.65
CA ARG A 47 -5.22 -18.11 -2.97
C ARG A 47 -6.63 -17.57 -2.76
N LEU A 48 -6.77 -16.26 -2.62
CA LEU A 48 -8.07 -15.58 -2.52
C LEU A 48 -8.69 -15.27 -3.89
N ASN A 49 -8.03 -15.71 -4.98
CA ASN A 49 -8.45 -15.46 -6.35
C ASN A 49 -8.62 -13.96 -6.66
N LEU A 50 -7.78 -13.12 -6.07
CA LEU A 50 -7.77 -11.68 -6.35
C LEU A 50 -7.24 -11.44 -7.75
N ASN A 51 -7.98 -10.66 -8.54
CA ASN A 51 -7.48 -10.16 -9.82
C ASN A 51 -6.21 -9.33 -9.60
N LYS A 52 -5.32 -9.25 -10.59
CA LYS A 52 -4.08 -8.45 -10.43
C LYS A 52 -4.35 -6.98 -10.11
N GLN A 53 -5.49 -6.44 -10.58
CA GLN A 53 -5.91 -5.07 -10.33
C GLN A 53 -6.69 -4.98 -9.01
N VAL A 54 -6.41 -3.94 -8.21
CA VAL A 54 -7.18 -3.67 -7.00
C VAL A 54 -8.49 -2.98 -7.35
N HIS A 55 -9.59 -3.64 -7.04
CA HIS A 55 -10.91 -3.03 -7.02
C HIS A 55 -11.27 -2.58 -5.60
N ARG A 56 -11.96 -1.45 -5.51
CA ARG A 56 -12.40 -0.85 -4.24
C ARG A 56 -13.22 -1.84 -3.40
N ASP A 57 -14.13 -2.57 -4.04
CA ASP A 57 -15.02 -3.51 -3.35
C ASP A 57 -14.25 -4.68 -2.74
N ASP A 58 -13.26 -5.24 -3.46
CA ASP A 58 -12.38 -6.29 -2.93
C ASP A 58 -11.56 -5.78 -1.74
N PHE A 59 -11.00 -4.57 -1.87
CA PHE A 59 -10.24 -3.93 -0.81
C PHE A 59 -11.10 -3.70 0.44
N GLU A 60 -12.34 -3.22 0.27
CA GLU A 60 -13.29 -3.03 1.36
C GLU A 60 -13.71 -4.35 2.00
N LYS A 61 -13.97 -5.40 1.23
CA LYS A 61 -14.27 -6.74 1.76
C LYS A 61 -13.13 -7.27 2.62
N LEU A 62 -11.88 -7.18 2.14
CA LEU A 62 -10.70 -7.56 2.91
C LEU A 62 -10.55 -6.71 4.18
N CYS A 63 -10.78 -5.39 4.10
CA CYS A 63 -10.80 -4.51 5.28
C CYS A 63 -11.81 -4.94 6.35
N ASN A 64 -12.84 -5.71 5.97
CA ASN A 64 -13.88 -6.22 6.85
C ASN A 64 -13.73 -7.72 7.19
N ASN A 65 -12.61 -8.35 6.82
CA ASN A 65 -12.34 -9.79 6.96
C ASN A 65 -13.34 -10.67 6.20
N ILE A 66 -13.78 -10.20 5.03
CA ILE A 66 -14.69 -10.89 4.13
C ILE A 66 -13.89 -11.35 2.90
N HIS A 67 -14.10 -12.59 2.49
CA HIS A 67 -13.50 -13.15 1.29
C HIS A 67 -14.09 -12.45 0.05
N PRO A 68 -13.28 -11.88 -0.84
CA PRO A 68 -13.77 -11.08 -1.97
C PRO A 68 -14.68 -11.83 -2.94
N ASP A 69 -14.33 -13.08 -3.25
CA ASP A 69 -15.09 -13.96 -4.16
C ASP A 69 -16.30 -14.65 -3.50
N THR A 70 -16.14 -15.26 -2.32
CA THR A 70 -17.18 -16.11 -1.71
C THR A 70 -18.06 -15.42 -0.67
N ASP A 71 -17.73 -14.18 -0.27
CA ASP A 71 -18.36 -13.44 0.84
C ASP A 71 -18.29 -14.15 2.23
N GLU A 72 -17.50 -15.22 2.35
CA GLU A 72 -17.27 -15.90 3.61
C GLU A 72 -16.37 -15.10 4.55
N ARG A 73 -16.47 -15.35 5.86
CA ARG A 73 -15.59 -14.70 6.83
C ARG A 73 -14.21 -15.35 6.86
N LEU A 74 -13.17 -14.53 6.70
CA LEU A 74 -11.76 -14.93 6.78
C LEU A 74 -11.28 -15.14 8.23
N THR A 75 -11.97 -14.56 9.21
CA THR A 75 -11.62 -14.71 10.63
C THR A 75 -12.81 -15.16 11.47
N SER A 76 -12.56 -15.98 12.49
CA SER A 76 -13.61 -16.47 13.39
C SER A 76 -14.28 -15.36 14.19
N ARG A 77 -13.57 -14.25 14.41
CA ARG A 77 -14.08 -13.06 15.11
C ARG A 77 -13.53 -11.78 14.48
N THR A 78 -14.31 -10.71 14.57
CA THR A 78 -13.88 -9.35 14.25
C THR A 78 -14.00 -8.52 15.51
N VAL A 79 -12.86 -8.08 16.06
CA VAL A 79 -12.81 -7.29 17.29
C VAL A 79 -12.65 -5.80 16.97
N LYS A 80 -13.23 -4.93 17.79
CA LYS A 80 -13.01 -3.48 17.68
C LYS A 80 -11.51 -3.16 17.90
N ASN A 81 -11.01 -2.15 17.20
CA ASN A 81 -9.62 -1.67 17.29
C ASN A 81 -8.53 -2.70 16.91
N ARG A 82 -8.89 -3.76 16.17
CA ARG A 82 -7.89 -4.64 15.55
C ARG A 82 -7.08 -3.87 14.51
N THR A 83 -5.89 -4.33 14.19
CA THR A 83 -5.22 -3.91 12.97
C THR A 83 -6.05 -4.38 11.77
N VAL A 84 -6.29 -3.48 10.81
CA VAL A 84 -6.99 -3.77 9.55
C VAL A 84 -5.96 -4.01 8.46
N ALA A 85 -5.03 -3.08 8.38
CA ALA A 85 -3.98 -3.08 7.38
C ALA A 85 -2.80 -2.26 7.89
N GLU A 86 -1.67 -2.46 7.26
CA GLU A 86 -0.47 -1.63 7.43
C GLU A 86 -0.04 -1.11 6.08
N ASP A 87 0.14 0.21 5.99
CA ASP A 87 0.70 0.87 4.82
C ASP A 87 2.19 1.09 5.06
N TRP A 88 3.00 0.50 4.18
CA TRP A 88 4.44 0.67 4.14
C TRP A 88 4.77 1.50 2.91
N THR A 89 5.29 2.70 3.12
CA THR A 89 5.63 3.61 2.04
C THR A 89 7.12 3.54 1.76
N PHE A 90 7.49 3.07 0.58
CA PHE A 90 8.85 3.00 0.08
C PHE A 90 9.14 4.25 -0.76
N SER A 91 10.07 5.10 -0.32
CA SER A 91 10.45 6.32 -1.05
C SER A 91 11.84 6.18 -1.64
N VAL A 92 12.02 6.55 -2.91
CA VAL A 92 13.38 6.62 -3.49
C VAL A 92 14.13 7.84 -2.94
N PRO A 93 15.47 7.88 -3.03
CA PRO A 93 16.23 9.09 -2.73
C PRO A 93 15.76 10.27 -3.60
N LYS A 94 15.72 11.48 -3.03
CA LYS A 94 15.19 12.67 -3.72
C LYS A 94 15.83 12.93 -5.09
N SER A 95 17.12 12.66 -5.25
CA SER A 95 17.82 12.78 -6.54
C SER A 95 17.24 11.86 -7.62
N VAL A 96 16.81 10.66 -7.26
CA VAL A 96 16.16 9.69 -8.16
C VAL A 96 14.77 10.19 -8.55
N SER A 97 13.99 10.72 -7.60
CA SER A 97 12.69 11.34 -7.91
C SER A 97 12.83 12.52 -8.87
N ILE A 98 13.82 13.39 -8.65
CA ILE A 98 14.11 14.53 -9.53
C ILE A 98 14.52 14.04 -10.93
N GLN A 99 15.40 13.03 -11.00
CA GLN A 99 15.83 12.47 -12.27
C GLN A 99 14.64 11.93 -13.08
N HIS A 100 13.77 11.13 -12.44
CA HIS A 100 12.57 10.62 -13.09
C HIS A 100 11.65 11.75 -13.55
N ALA A 101 11.34 12.73 -12.69
CA ALA A 101 10.45 13.83 -13.04
C ALA A 101 10.97 14.73 -14.19
N ILE A 102 12.28 14.88 -14.33
CA ILE A 102 12.88 15.65 -15.44
C ILE A 102 12.93 14.84 -16.74
N THR A 103 13.21 13.54 -16.65
CA THR A 103 13.51 12.71 -17.82
C THR A 103 12.33 11.90 -18.33
N GLY A 104 11.33 11.63 -17.50
CA GLY A 104 10.27 10.66 -17.79
C GLY A 104 10.79 9.23 -17.94
N ASP A 105 11.95 8.90 -17.34
CA ASP A 105 12.56 7.58 -17.48
C ASP A 105 11.77 6.53 -16.69
N GLU A 106 10.96 5.76 -17.42
CA GLU A 106 10.14 4.65 -16.92
C GLU A 106 10.96 3.50 -16.33
N ASP A 107 12.23 3.35 -16.70
CA ASP A 107 13.07 2.29 -16.16
C ASP A 107 13.42 2.56 -14.68
N ILE A 108 13.37 3.84 -14.24
CA ILE A 108 13.48 4.20 -12.82
C ILE A 108 12.27 3.69 -12.04
N ILE A 109 11.06 3.80 -12.59
CA ILE A 109 9.84 3.27 -11.96
C ILE A 109 9.95 1.75 -11.85
N LYS A 110 10.25 1.06 -12.95
CA LYS A 110 10.39 -0.41 -12.96
C LYS A 110 11.43 -0.90 -11.97
N ALA A 111 12.56 -0.20 -11.86
CA ALA A 111 13.62 -0.54 -10.91
C ALA A 111 13.14 -0.38 -9.45
N MET A 112 12.40 0.69 -9.14
CA MET A 112 11.80 0.86 -7.82
C MET A 112 10.78 -0.24 -7.52
N GLU A 113 9.83 -0.48 -8.43
CA GLU A 113 8.78 -1.48 -8.25
C GLU A 113 9.36 -2.88 -8.10
N GLY A 114 10.40 -3.22 -8.87
CA GLY A 114 11.15 -4.47 -8.71
C GLY A 114 11.79 -4.58 -7.33
N ALA A 115 12.49 -3.55 -6.86
CA ALA A 115 13.12 -3.54 -5.55
C ALA A 115 12.11 -3.66 -4.39
N VAL A 116 10.96 -3.00 -4.50
CA VAL A 116 9.88 -3.12 -3.51
C VAL A 116 9.29 -4.53 -3.53
N LYS A 117 9.04 -5.09 -4.72
CA LYS A 117 8.51 -6.45 -4.88
C LYS A 117 9.46 -7.50 -4.29
N ASP A 118 10.76 -7.40 -4.55
CA ASP A 118 11.76 -8.31 -4.00
C ASP A 118 11.78 -8.22 -2.46
N THR A 119 11.77 -7.00 -1.93
CA THR A 119 11.69 -6.76 -0.48
C THR A 119 10.44 -7.36 0.14
N MET A 120 9.28 -7.15 -0.48
CA MET A 120 8.00 -7.69 -0.01
C MET A 120 7.92 -9.21 -0.12
N THR A 121 8.60 -9.83 -1.09
CA THR A 121 8.70 -11.29 -1.22
C THR A 121 9.47 -11.89 -0.04
N GLU A 122 10.56 -11.25 0.38
CA GLU A 122 11.31 -11.66 1.58
C GLU A 122 10.47 -11.51 2.86
N ILE A 123 9.72 -10.41 2.98
CA ILE A 123 8.80 -10.17 4.11
C ILE A 123 7.67 -11.22 4.14
N GLU A 124 7.06 -11.51 2.99
CA GLU A 124 6.03 -12.55 2.86
C GLU A 124 6.55 -13.90 3.34
N ARG A 125 7.77 -14.26 2.93
CA ARG A 125 8.40 -15.51 3.34
C ARG A 125 8.50 -15.62 4.85
N ASP A 126 8.83 -14.53 5.54
CA ASP A 126 9.07 -14.49 6.99
C ASP A 126 7.81 -14.19 7.83
N THR A 127 6.64 -14.06 7.19
CA THR A 127 5.38 -13.75 7.86
C THR A 127 4.91 -14.90 8.75
N GLU A 128 4.41 -14.56 9.94
CA GLU A 128 3.91 -15.50 10.95
C GLU A 128 2.51 -15.13 11.44
N THR A 129 1.78 -16.12 11.93
CA THR A 129 0.55 -15.94 12.69
C THR A 129 0.65 -16.60 14.05
N ARG A 130 -0.09 -16.08 15.04
CA ARG A 130 -0.11 -16.64 16.39
C ARG A 130 -1.20 -17.71 16.49
N VAL A 131 -0.79 -18.93 16.85
CA VAL A 131 -1.69 -20.05 17.06
C VAL A 131 -1.83 -20.33 18.55
N ARG A 132 -3.08 -20.53 19.00
CA ARG A 132 -3.42 -20.91 20.37
C ARG A 132 -4.24 -22.18 20.33
N LYS A 133 -3.62 -23.30 20.70
CA LYS A 133 -4.26 -24.61 20.68
C LYS A 133 -3.75 -25.45 21.85
N ASP A 134 -4.66 -26.13 22.55
CA ASP A 134 -4.34 -27.08 23.62
C ASP A 134 -3.40 -26.51 24.71
N GLY A 135 -3.56 -25.23 25.05
CA GLY A 135 -2.73 -24.54 26.06
C GLY A 135 -1.35 -24.08 25.57
N VAL A 136 -0.98 -24.37 24.32
CA VAL A 136 0.27 -23.92 23.69
C VAL A 136 0.06 -22.61 22.93
N TYR A 137 1.03 -21.70 23.07
CA TYR A 137 1.07 -20.39 22.44
C TYR A 137 2.35 -20.27 21.61
N GLU A 138 2.24 -20.48 20.30
CA GLU A 138 3.39 -20.41 19.38
C GLU A 138 3.09 -19.46 18.21
N ASN A 139 4.15 -18.90 17.65
CA ASN A 139 4.08 -18.28 16.34
C ASN A 139 4.37 -19.35 15.28
N ARG A 140 3.59 -19.36 14.22
CA ARG A 140 3.75 -20.26 13.08
C ARG A 140 3.98 -19.42 11.83
N ARG A 141 5.10 -19.67 11.17
CA ARG A 141 5.39 -19.12 9.85
C ARG A 141 4.33 -19.56 8.85
N THR A 142 3.67 -18.60 8.21
CA THR A 142 2.62 -18.84 7.21
C THR A 142 3.18 -18.76 5.80
N GLY A 143 4.18 -17.89 5.58
CA GLY A 143 4.83 -17.71 4.29
C GLY A 143 3.90 -17.13 3.22
N ASN A 144 2.85 -16.43 3.62
CA ASN A 144 1.87 -15.84 2.71
C ASN A 144 1.32 -14.50 3.23
N LEU A 145 1.16 -13.55 2.32
CA LEU A 145 0.61 -12.22 2.54
C LEU A 145 -0.31 -11.82 1.39
N VAL A 146 -1.23 -10.91 1.68
CA VAL A 146 -1.98 -10.15 0.68
C VAL A 146 -1.55 -8.71 0.83
N TRP A 147 -1.03 -8.12 -0.24
CA TRP A 147 -0.70 -6.70 -0.23
C TRP A 147 -1.05 -6.01 -1.56
N ALA A 148 -1.46 -4.75 -1.46
CA ALA A 148 -1.76 -3.89 -2.61
C ALA A 148 -0.65 -2.86 -2.79
N ALA A 149 -0.14 -2.70 -4.01
CA ALA A 149 0.91 -1.74 -4.36
C ALA A 149 0.34 -0.57 -5.17
N TYR A 150 0.66 0.67 -4.80
CA TYR A 150 0.30 1.90 -5.52
C TYR A 150 1.53 2.77 -5.70
N THR A 151 1.90 3.05 -6.94
CA THR A 151 3.07 3.88 -7.30
C THR A 151 2.63 5.31 -7.54
N HIS A 152 3.21 6.26 -6.80
CA HIS A 152 2.94 7.71 -6.85
C HIS A 152 4.24 8.46 -7.17
N ASP A 153 4.17 9.57 -7.89
CA ASP A 153 5.32 10.37 -8.32
C ASP A 153 5.44 11.75 -7.65
N ASP A 154 4.41 12.21 -6.93
CA ASP A 154 4.36 13.52 -6.29
C ASP A 154 4.24 13.48 -4.76
N SER A 155 4.81 14.49 -4.11
CA SER A 155 4.50 14.76 -2.71
C SER A 155 3.18 15.54 -2.58
N ARG A 156 2.52 15.46 -1.43
CA ARG A 156 1.39 16.35 -1.11
C ARG A 156 1.77 17.83 -1.31
N PRO A 157 0.92 18.66 -1.95
CA PRO A 157 1.25 20.04 -2.26
C PRO A 157 1.51 20.83 -0.99
N VAL A 158 2.60 21.59 -0.99
CA VAL A 158 2.87 22.56 0.05
C VAL A 158 2.45 23.94 -0.47
N GLU A 159 1.65 24.66 0.30
CA GLU A 159 1.36 26.06 0.00
C GLU A 159 2.66 26.87 0.14
N ARG A 160 3.08 27.51 -0.95
CA ARG A 160 4.22 28.43 -0.98
C ARG A 160 3.77 29.78 -1.50
N GLU A 161 4.25 30.85 -0.88
CA GLU A 161 4.05 32.19 -1.41
C GLU A 161 5.22 32.55 -2.33
N ILE A 162 4.93 32.77 -3.61
CA ILE A 162 5.91 33.18 -4.63
C ILE A 162 5.39 34.47 -5.25
N ASN A 163 6.18 35.55 -5.16
CA ASN A 163 5.82 36.88 -5.69
C ASN A 163 4.44 37.39 -5.23
N GLY A 164 4.08 37.17 -3.95
CA GLY A 164 2.80 37.60 -3.39
C GLY A 164 1.59 36.76 -3.82
N LYS A 165 1.81 35.65 -4.54
CA LYS A 165 0.77 34.68 -4.89
C LYS A 165 0.99 33.37 -4.14
N LYS A 166 -0.08 32.84 -3.56
CA LYS A 166 -0.10 31.47 -3.04
C LYS A 166 -0.10 30.50 -4.22
N VAL A 167 0.90 29.64 -4.26
CA VAL A 167 1.07 28.58 -5.25
C VAL A 167 1.14 27.25 -4.50
N HIS A 168 0.39 26.25 -4.96
CA HIS A 168 0.48 24.88 -4.46
C HIS A 168 1.34 24.10 -5.45
N LEU A 169 2.61 23.91 -5.12
CA LEU A 169 3.54 23.14 -5.95
C LEU A 169 3.82 21.80 -5.25
N PRO A 170 3.49 20.66 -5.87
CA PRO A 170 4.05 19.38 -5.48
C PRO A 170 5.56 19.40 -5.69
N ASP A 171 6.31 18.81 -4.75
CA ASP A 171 7.71 18.48 -4.97
C ASP A 171 7.77 17.04 -5.50
N PRO A 172 8.56 16.73 -6.56
CA PRO A 172 8.62 15.37 -7.09
C PRO A 172 9.08 14.35 -6.06
N GLN A 173 8.26 13.34 -5.78
CA GLN A 173 8.57 12.32 -4.81
C GLN A 173 8.04 10.98 -5.32
N LEU A 174 8.89 10.25 -6.04
CA LEU A 174 8.59 8.89 -6.45
C LEU A 174 8.58 7.97 -5.22
N HIS A 175 7.43 7.35 -4.95
CA HIS A 175 7.24 6.43 -3.84
C HIS A 175 6.17 5.38 -4.16
N GLN A 176 6.21 4.27 -3.43
CA GLN A 176 5.21 3.22 -3.53
C GLN A 176 4.57 2.95 -2.18
N HIS A 177 3.24 3.04 -2.13
CA HIS A 177 2.44 2.58 -1.01
C HIS A 177 2.19 1.08 -1.14
N VAL A 178 2.56 0.33 -0.10
CA VAL A 178 2.30 -1.10 0.02
C VAL A 178 1.37 -1.34 1.20
N VAL A 179 0.10 -1.59 0.90
CA VAL A 179 -0.93 -1.85 1.92
C VAL A 179 -1.07 -3.35 2.14
N ILE A 180 -0.57 -3.81 3.29
CA ILE A 180 -0.61 -5.19 3.73
C ILE A 180 -1.90 -5.42 4.51
N MET A 181 -2.72 -6.38 4.07
CA MET A 181 -3.98 -6.74 4.75
C MET A 181 -3.72 -7.65 5.95
N ASN A 182 -4.50 -7.50 7.03
CA ASN A 182 -4.37 -8.29 8.25
C ASN A 182 -5.62 -9.10 8.61
#